data_AF-A0A1H5PQY0-F1
#
_entry.id   AF-A0A1H5PQY0-F1
#
_cell.length_a   1.000
_cell.length_b   1.000
_cell.length_c   1.000
_cell.angle_alpha   90.00
_cell.angle_beta   90.00
_cell.angle_gamma   90.00
#
_symmetry.space_group_name_H-M   'P 1'
#
loop_
_entity.id
_entity.type
_entity.pdbx_description
1 polymer ?
#
loop_
_entity_poly.entity_id
_entity_poly.type
_entity_poly.pdbx_seq_one_letter_code
_entity_poly.pdbx_strand_id
1 'polypeptide(L)'
;MHTFPVIVEEWQFACCGEPFAVGDLVHWRLSLTEDDFSLPEAQVTVDVVSGEPIASEHHGDGALLTVQGGPAAGVTAFGPPRPAGVVVSLTGRFAEDHHELVPESVPLTAGRITRVREALVEYVRRDDALVPDPSTWQLRDVRGFTDRTDGPDEPPLFLVDLQRAEV
;
A
#
# COMPACT_ATOMS: atom_id res chain seq x y z
N MET A 1 -8.78 -17.84 6.84
CA MET A 1 -9.06 -16.41 6.60
C MET A 1 -7.97 -15.89 5.68
N HIS A 2 -8.33 -15.13 4.65
CA HIS A 2 -7.38 -14.69 3.63
C HIS A 2 -6.79 -13.33 3.98
N THR A 3 -5.54 -13.11 3.60
CA THR A 3 -4.80 -11.86 3.78
C THR A 3 -4.50 -11.25 2.41
N PHE A 4 -4.24 -9.95 2.39
CA PHE A 4 -3.70 -9.26 1.23
C PHE A 4 -2.50 -8.39 1.63
N PRO A 5 -1.51 -8.23 0.74
CA PRO A 5 -0.36 -7.39 1.02
C PRO A 5 -0.71 -5.91 0.96
N VAL A 6 -0.16 -5.14 1.91
CA VAL A 6 -0.17 -3.68 1.93
C VAL A 6 1.26 -3.20 2.11
N ILE A 7 1.70 -2.30 1.24
CA ILE A 7 2.97 -1.59 1.39
C ILE A 7 2.77 -0.45 2.39
N VAL A 8 3.74 -0.32 3.28
CA VAL A 8 3.80 0.75 4.27
C VAL A 8 5.20 1.36 4.22
N GLU A 9 5.30 2.67 4.04
CA GLU A 9 6.59 3.35 4.00
C GLU A 9 6.99 3.81 5.40
N GLU A 10 8.21 3.49 5.86
CA GLU A 10 8.64 3.78 7.24
C GLU A 10 8.53 5.27 7.58
N TRP A 11 8.94 6.15 6.65
CA TRP A 11 8.98 7.58 6.89
C TRP A 11 7.60 8.18 7.23
N GLN A 12 6.52 7.60 6.69
CA GLN A 12 5.16 8.06 6.99
C GLN A 12 4.80 7.81 8.46
N PHE A 13 5.21 6.64 8.97
CA PHE A 13 4.98 6.23 10.35
C PHE A 13 5.93 6.88 11.34
N ALA A 14 7.16 7.18 10.94
CA ALA A 14 8.09 7.94 11.77
C ALA A 14 7.68 9.42 11.91
N CYS A 15 7.09 10.02 10.87
CA CYS A 15 6.55 11.38 10.94
C CYS A 15 5.30 11.45 11.81
N CYS A 16 4.30 10.66 11.42
CA CYS A 16 2.92 11.05 11.58
C CYS A 16 1.95 9.86 11.78
N GLY A 17 2.41 8.63 11.54
CA GLY A 17 1.64 7.41 11.77
C GLY A 17 1.81 6.80 13.16
N GLU A 18 0.93 5.86 13.51
CA GLU A 18 1.03 5.10 14.75
C GLU A 18 1.86 3.82 14.55
N PRO A 19 2.89 3.54 15.36
CA PRO A 19 3.63 2.28 15.28
C PRO A 19 2.71 1.06 15.30
N PHE A 20 3.01 0.06 14.46
CA PHE A 20 2.21 -1.14 14.31
C PHE A 20 3.01 -2.43 14.51
N ALA A 21 2.34 -3.52 14.87
CA ALA A 21 2.93 -4.82 15.07
C ALA A 21 2.00 -5.96 14.63
N VAL A 22 2.57 -7.17 14.52
CA VAL A 22 1.78 -8.38 14.30
C VAL A 22 0.76 -8.55 15.42
N GLY A 23 -0.50 -8.71 15.05
CA GLY A 23 -1.63 -8.84 15.96
C GLY A 23 -2.42 -7.55 16.12
N ASP A 24 -1.91 -6.39 15.73
CA ASP A 24 -2.63 -5.12 15.89
C ASP A 24 -3.83 -5.02 14.96
N LEU A 25 -4.85 -4.29 15.42
CA LEU A 25 -5.98 -3.86 14.60
C LEU A 25 -5.69 -2.45 14.10
N VAL A 26 -5.68 -2.27 12.80
CA VAL A 26 -5.39 -1.00 12.14
C VAL A 26 -6.57 -0.52 11.31
N HIS A 27 -6.60 0.79 11.07
CA HIS A 27 -7.56 1.45 10.19
C HIS A 27 -6.78 2.31 9.20
N TRP A 28 -6.67 1.86 7.96
CA TRP A 28 -5.77 2.46 6.98
C TRP A 28 -6.55 2.97 5.78
N ARG A 29 -6.17 4.16 5.29
CA ARG A 29 -6.59 4.60 3.95
C ARG A 29 -5.63 3.97 2.96
N LEU A 30 -6.18 3.36 1.93
CA LEU A 30 -5.40 2.62 0.95
C LEU A 30 -5.44 3.30 -0.41
N SER A 31 -4.33 3.23 -1.12
CA SER A 31 -4.25 3.44 -2.56
C SER A 31 -3.98 2.13 -3.29
N LEU A 32 -4.30 2.06 -4.59
CA LEU A 32 -3.92 0.99 -5.49
C LEU A 32 -3.13 1.59 -6.66
N THR A 33 -1.83 1.31 -6.73
CA THR A 33 -0.90 1.87 -7.72
C THR A 33 -0.37 0.79 -8.68
N GLU A 34 -0.26 1.12 -9.97
CA GLU A 34 0.16 0.21 -11.07
C GLU A 34 1.66 0.35 -11.44
N ASP A 35 2.53 0.70 -10.49
CA ASP A 35 3.94 1.02 -10.77
C ASP A 35 4.87 -0.21 -10.88
N ASP A 36 5.75 -0.17 -11.90
CA ASP A 36 6.63 -1.25 -12.36
C ASP A 36 7.85 -1.51 -11.45
N PHE A 37 8.20 -0.58 -10.54
CA PHE A 37 9.41 -0.69 -9.70
C PHE A 37 9.17 -1.30 -8.30
N SER A 38 8.03 -1.97 -8.09
CA SER A 38 7.68 -2.52 -6.77
C SER A 38 8.33 -3.85 -6.40
N LEU A 39 8.29 -4.12 -5.10
CA LEU A 39 8.40 -5.44 -4.50
C LEU A 39 7.39 -6.44 -5.13
N PRO A 40 7.86 -7.52 -5.80
CA PRO A 40 6.98 -8.49 -6.47
C PRO A 40 5.92 -9.13 -5.57
N GLU A 41 6.26 -9.39 -4.30
CA GLU A 41 5.35 -10.00 -3.33
C GLU A 41 4.19 -9.10 -2.90
N ALA A 42 4.25 -7.80 -3.21
CA ALA A 42 3.14 -6.88 -2.99
C ALA A 42 2.15 -6.84 -4.15
N GLN A 43 2.50 -7.42 -5.30
CA GLN A 43 1.69 -7.35 -6.52
C GLN A 43 0.44 -8.21 -6.39
N VAL A 44 -0.72 -7.61 -6.66
CA VAL A 44 -2.02 -8.27 -6.66
C VAL A 44 -2.76 -7.94 -7.94
N THR A 45 -3.53 -8.92 -8.45
CA THR A 45 -4.54 -8.68 -9.49
C THR A 45 -5.91 -8.75 -8.85
N VAL A 46 -6.69 -7.69 -9.00
CA VAL A 46 -8.02 -7.53 -8.40
C VAL A 46 -9.03 -7.03 -9.42
N ASP A 47 -10.24 -7.59 -9.35
CA ASP A 47 -11.39 -7.02 -10.03
C ASP A 47 -11.96 -5.88 -9.19
N VAL A 48 -12.04 -4.68 -9.76
CA VAL A 48 -12.55 -3.49 -9.09
C VAL A 48 -13.70 -2.87 -9.86
N VAL A 49 -14.61 -2.22 -9.15
CA VAL A 49 -15.57 -1.27 -9.72
C VAL A 49 -15.12 0.13 -9.34
N SER A 50 -15.00 1.00 -10.35
CA SER A 50 -14.67 2.41 -10.15
C SER A 50 -15.93 3.21 -9.82
N GLY A 51 -15.82 4.10 -8.84
CA GLY A 51 -16.76 5.18 -8.60
C GLY A 51 -16.52 6.38 -9.51
N GLU A 52 -17.15 7.49 -9.16
CA GLU A 52 -16.95 8.79 -9.82
C GLU A 52 -15.51 9.29 -9.61
N PRO A 53 -14.99 10.12 -10.55
CA PRO A 53 -13.69 10.77 -10.38
C PRO A 53 -13.62 11.63 -9.12
N ILE A 54 -12.48 11.57 -8.43
CA ILE A 54 -12.16 12.36 -7.24
C ILE A 54 -10.89 13.15 -7.56
N ALA A 55 -10.96 14.47 -7.43
CA ALA A 55 -9.78 15.32 -7.51
C ALA A 55 -8.91 15.12 -6.25
N SER A 56 -7.61 14.89 -6.43
CA SER A 56 -6.60 14.98 -5.36
C SER A 56 -5.79 16.25 -5.56
N GLU A 57 -5.55 17.00 -4.48
CA GLU A 57 -4.72 18.21 -4.53
C GLU A 57 -3.24 17.89 -4.83
N HIS A 58 -2.81 16.64 -4.58
CA HIS A 58 -1.39 16.25 -4.59
C HIS A 58 -1.00 15.27 -5.71
N HIS A 59 -1.91 14.39 -6.17
CA HIS A 59 -1.58 13.30 -7.11
C HIS A 59 -2.37 13.31 -8.43
N GLY A 60 -3.09 14.39 -8.71
CA GLY A 60 -3.96 14.48 -9.88
C GLY A 60 -5.27 13.69 -9.70
N ASP A 61 -6.12 13.72 -10.71
CA ASP A 61 -7.44 13.11 -10.64
C ASP A 61 -7.34 11.57 -10.56
N GLY A 62 -8.08 10.98 -9.62
CA GLY A 62 -8.22 9.53 -9.45
C GLY A 62 -9.68 9.12 -9.29
N ALA A 63 -9.92 7.91 -8.81
CA ALA A 63 -11.25 7.42 -8.49
C ALA A 63 -11.23 6.46 -7.29
N LEU A 64 -12.42 6.29 -6.69
CA LEU A 64 -12.64 5.28 -5.67
C LEU A 64 -12.77 3.91 -6.32
N LEU A 65 -11.89 2.97 -5.98
CA LEU A 65 -11.90 1.61 -6.50
C LEU A 65 -12.41 0.66 -5.41
N THR A 66 -13.50 -0.07 -5.68
CA THR A 66 -14.03 -1.09 -4.76
C THR A 66 -13.75 -2.48 -5.29
N VAL A 67 -12.97 -3.26 -4.55
CA VAL A 67 -12.61 -4.63 -4.92
C VAL A 67 -13.83 -5.55 -4.80
N GLN A 68 -14.08 -6.36 -5.82
CA GLN A 68 -15.29 -7.20 -5.91
C GLN A 68 -15.11 -8.61 -5.31
N GLY A 69 -13.88 -9.12 -5.22
CA GLY A 69 -13.64 -10.51 -4.86
C GLY A 69 -12.26 -10.79 -4.26
N GLY A 70 -12.05 -12.06 -3.89
CA GLY A 70 -10.79 -12.53 -3.32
C GLY A 70 -10.52 -12.03 -1.90
N PRO A 71 -9.25 -12.11 -1.44
CA PRO A 71 -8.86 -11.74 -0.09
C PRO A 71 -9.13 -10.28 0.29
N ALA A 72 -9.13 -9.39 -0.71
CA ALA A 72 -9.38 -7.96 -0.55
C ALA A 72 -10.82 -7.56 -0.92
N ALA A 73 -11.76 -8.51 -1.11
CA ALA A 73 -13.15 -8.19 -1.46
C ALA A 73 -13.71 -7.13 -0.51
N GLY A 74 -14.36 -6.09 -1.05
CA GLY A 74 -14.92 -4.95 -0.32
C GLY A 74 -13.90 -3.97 0.27
N VAL A 75 -12.60 -4.13 0.00
CA VAL A 75 -11.62 -3.07 0.22
C VAL A 75 -11.89 -1.95 -0.77
N THR A 76 -11.80 -0.73 -0.27
CA THR A 76 -11.90 0.48 -1.06
C THR A 76 -10.55 1.18 -1.06
N ALA A 77 -10.05 1.55 -2.23
CA ALA A 77 -8.78 2.23 -2.38
C ALA A 77 -8.87 3.39 -3.38
N PHE A 78 -8.01 4.39 -3.24
CA PHE A 78 -7.82 5.41 -4.27
C PHE A 78 -6.91 4.88 -5.37
N GLY A 79 -7.28 5.06 -6.63
CA GLY A 79 -6.45 4.62 -7.73
C GLY A 79 -6.73 5.38 -9.02
N PRO A 80 -6.14 4.93 -10.14
CA PRO A 80 -6.27 5.62 -11.41
C PRO A 80 -7.74 5.68 -11.86
N PRO A 81 -8.16 6.76 -12.53
CA PRO A 81 -9.54 6.93 -12.96
C PRO A 81 -9.90 5.87 -14.01
N ARG A 82 -11.05 5.23 -13.82
CA ARG A 82 -11.61 4.24 -14.76
C ARG A 82 -13.08 4.58 -15.03
N PRO A 83 -13.69 4.07 -16.12
CA PRO A 83 -15.12 4.25 -16.35
C PRO A 83 -15.95 3.75 -15.15
N ALA A 84 -16.81 4.62 -14.63
CA ALA A 84 -17.61 4.32 -13.44
C ALA A 84 -18.57 3.15 -13.69
N GLY A 85 -18.76 2.31 -12.67
CA GLY A 85 -19.73 1.20 -12.68
C GLY A 85 -19.33 -0.02 -13.51
N VAL A 86 -18.16 -0.03 -14.15
CA VAL A 86 -17.64 -1.18 -14.91
C VAL A 86 -16.64 -1.94 -14.06
N VAL A 87 -16.74 -3.27 -14.06
CA VAL A 87 -15.73 -4.14 -13.45
C VAL A 87 -14.50 -4.18 -14.36
N VAL A 88 -13.35 -3.84 -13.82
CA VAL A 88 -12.06 -3.91 -14.51
C VAL A 88 -11.06 -4.69 -13.66
N SER A 89 -10.27 -5.54 -14.31
CA SER A 89 -9.14 -6.22 -13.67
C SER A 89 -7.93 -5.29 -13.67
N LEU A 90 -7.41 -4.99 -12.48
CA LEU A 90 -6.20 -4.19 -12.30
C LEU A 90 -5.12 -5.00 -11.62
N THR A 91 -3.88 -4.79 -12.05
CA THR A 91 -2.71 -5.37 -11.40
C THR A 91 -1.89 -4.23 -10.81
N GLY A 92 -1.68 -4.27 -9.50
CA GLY A 92 -0.98 -3.21 -8.79
C GLY A 92 -0.64 -3.63 -7.37
N ARG A 93 -0.44 -2.65 -6.50
CA ARG A 93 -0.13 -2.85 -5.08
C ARG A 93 -1.00 -1.97 -4.21
N PHE A 94 -1.49 -2.51 -3.10
CA PHE A 94 -2.08 -1.68 -2.06
C PHE A 94 -0.96 -0.97 -1.31
N ALA A 95 -1.10 0.33 -1.10
CA ALA A 95 -0.23 1.11 -0.22
C ALA A 95 -1.06 1.86 0.80
N GLU A 96 -0.62 1.84 2.04
CA GLU A 96 -1.12 2.74 3.08
C GLU A 96 -0.66 4.17 2.76
N ASP A 97 -1.49 5.15 3.10
CA ASP A 97 -1.10 6.55 3.01
C ASP A 97 -1.48 7.34 4.27
N HIS A 98 -0.45 7.92 4.88
CA HIS A 98 -0.55 8.79 6.04
C HIS A 98 -0.27 10.27 5.74
N HIS A 99 0.00 10.63 4.47
CA HIS A 99 0.42 11.98 4.06
C HIS A 99 -0.58 12.71 3.16
N GLU A 100 -1.86 12.36 3.26
CA GLU A 100 -2.96 13.02 2.55
C GLU A 100 -2.82 12.96 1.01
N LEU A 101 -2.03 12.01 0.51
CA LEU A 101 -1.94 11.71 -0.91
C LEU A 101 -3.23 11.01 -1.38
N VAL A 102 -3.85 10.26 -0.48
CA VAL A 102 -5.17 9.65 -0.62
C VAL A 102 -6.25 10.59 -0.06
N PRO A 103 -7.27 10.99 -0.85
CA PRO A 103 -8.33 11.86 -0.38
C PRO A 103 -9.02 11.32 0.88
N GLU A 104 -9.34 12.20 1.84
CA GLU A 104 -9.98 11.80 3.10
C GLU A 104 -11.35 11.11 2.93
N SER A 105 -12.00 11.35 1.78
CA SER A 105 -13.25 10.72 1.38
C SER A 105 -13.13 9.21 1.12
N VAL A 106 -11.91 8.70 0.97
CA VAL A 106 -11.64 7.28 0.80
C VAL A 106 -11.87 6.58 2.14
N PRO A 107 -12.79 5.60 2.22
CA PRO A 107 -13.09 4.90 3.47
C PRO A 107 -11.87 4.19 4.04
N LEU A 108 -11.77 4.19 5.37
CA LEU A 108 -10.76 3.40 6.08
C LEU A 108 -11.03 1.91 5.90
N THR A 109 -9.98 1.15 5.63
CA THR A 109 -9.96 -0.31 5.67
C THR A 109 -9.52 -0.77 7.05
N ALA A 110 -10.41 -1.46 7.76
CA ALA A 110 -10.09 -2.08 9.05
C ALA A 110 -9.51 -3.48 8.84
N GLY A 111 -8.40 -3.79 9.51
CA GLY A 111 -7.80 -5.12 9.41
C GLY A 111 -6.83 -5.46 10.54
N ARG A 112 -6.64 -6.76 10.77
CA ARG A 112 -5.63 -7.27 11.70
C ARG A 112 -4.34 -7.58 10.95
N ILE A 113 -3.23 -7.09 11.46
CA ILE A 113 -1.91 -7.43 10.93
C ILE A 113 -1.57 -8.87 11.30
N THR A 114 -1.27 -9.70 10.31
CA THR A 114 -0.92 -11.11 10.52
C THR A 114 0.56 -11.38 10.31
N ARG A 115 1.24 -10.54 9.52
CA ARG A 115 2.67 -10.63 9.24
C ARG A 115 3.21 -9.25 8.89
N VAL A 116 4.43 -8.96 9.33
CA VAL A 116 5.19 -7.78 8.92
C VAL A 116 6.53 -8.25 8.38
N ARG A 117 6.87 -7.79 7.19
CA ARG A 117 8.16 -8.03 6.56
C ARG A 117 8.80 -6.69 6.24
N GLU A 118 10.02 -6.48 6.68
CA GLU A 118 10.85 -5.38 6.21
C GLU A 118 11.40 -5.74 4.82
N ALA A 119 11.27 -4.82 3.88
CA ALA A 119 11.78 -4.92 2.53
C ALA A 119 13.06 -4.11 2.40
N LEU A 120 14.14 -4.81 2.05
CA LEU A 120 15.47 -4.25 1.83
C LEU A 120 15.76 -4.32 0.33
N VAL A 121 16.35 -3.27 -0.23
CA VAL A 121 16.71 -3.20 -1.65
C VAL A 121 17.97 -2.37 -1.82
N GLU A 122 18.79 -2.74 -2.80
CA GLU A 122 19.90 -1.91 -3.23
C GLU A 122 19.39 -0.90 -4.26
N TYR A 123 19.87 0.34 -4.18
CA TYR A 123 19.55 1.37 -5.15
C TYR A 123 20.67 1.51 -6.16
N VAL A 124 20.29 1.54 -7.43
CA VAL A 124 21.22 1.76 -8.55
C VAL A 124 20.93 3.10 -9.18
N ARG A 125 21.99 3.78 -9.63
CA ARG A 125 21.83 5.02 -10.37
C ARG A 125 21.35 4.73 -11.79
N ARG A 126 20.21 5.28 -12.17
CA ARG A 126 19.72 5.32 -13.56
C ARG A 126 19.48 6.77 -13.93
N ASP A 127 20.15 7.22 -14.98
CA ASP A 127 20.20 8.62 -15.39
C ASP A 127 20.61 9.54 -14.21
N ASP A 128 19.75 10.47 -13.82
CA ASP A 128 19.95 11.41 -12.72
C ASP A 128 19.29 10.98 -11.38
N ALA A 129 18.62 9.82 -11.34
CA ALA A 129 17.91 9.32 -10.16
C ALA A 129 18.52 8.03 -9.57
N LEU A 130 18.32 7.84 -8.27
CA LEU A 130 18.45 6.54 -7.61
C LEU A 130 17.12 5.81 -7.73
N VAL A 131 17.15 4.56 -8.20
CA VAL A 131 15.97 3.71 -8.32
C VAL A 131 16.27 2.35 -7.70
N PRO A 132 15.28 1.69 -7.08
CA PRO A 132 15.48 0.37 -6.51
C PRO A 132 15.89 -0.62 -7.62
N ASP A 133 16.89 -1.46 -7.35
CA ASP A 133 17.23 -2.60 -8.21
C ASP A 133 16.32 -3.78 -7.84
N PRO A 134 15.31 -4.11 -8.68
CA PRO A 134 14.34 -5.14 -8.35
C PRO A 134 14.95 -6.54 -8.21
N SER A 135 16.18 -6.76 -8.69
CA SER A 135 16.87 -8.04 -8.52
C SER A 135 17.46 -8.26 -7.12
N THR A 136 17.49 -7.21 -6.29
CA THR A 136 18.13 -7.21 -4.96
C THR A 136 17.15 -7.20 -3.80
N TRP A 137 15.84 -7.23 -4.08
CA TRP A 137 14.81 -7.27 -3.04
C TRP A 137 15.03 -8.44 -2.07
N GLN A 138 15.01 -8.13 -0.78
CA GLN A 138 15.02 -9.10 0.29
C GLN A 138 13.90 -8.77 1.28
N LEU A 139 13.17 -9.81 1.70
CA LEU A 139 12.16 -9.70 2.73
C LEU A 139 12.63 -10.36 4.01
N ARG A 140 12.57 -9.61 5.11
CA ARG A 140 12.90 -10.10 6.45
C ARG A 140 11.69 -9.99 7.37
N ASP A 141 11.27 -11.11 7.95
CA ASP A 141 10.23 -11.09 8.96
C ASP A 141 10.65 -10.28 10.18
N VAL A 142 9.78 -9.36 10.60
CA VAL A 142 9.94 -8.54 11.81
C VAL A 142 8.65 -8.60 12.63
N ARG A 143 8.72 -8.20 13.91
CA ARG A 143 7.54 -8.19 14.77
C ARG A 143 6.60 -7.01 14.51
N GLY A 144 7.12 -5.92 13.95
CA GLY A 144 6.40 -4.68 13.75
C GLY A 144 7.31 -3.58 13.24
N PHE A 145 6.74 -2.38 13.19
CA PHE A 145 7.43 -1.14 12.88
C PHE A 145 8.63 -0.93 13.80
N THR A 146 9.71 -0.40 13.25
CA THR A 146 10.88 0.07 13.98
C THR A 146 11.29 1.35 13.30
N ASP A 147 11.31 2.46 14.04
CA ASP A 147 11.77 3.73 13.51
C ASP A 147 13.28 3.74 13.34
N ARG A 148 13.75 3.95 12.11
CA ARG A 148 15.15 4.10 11.72
C ARG A 148 15.41 5.37 10.95
N THR A 149 14.52 6.35 11.02
CA THR A 149 14.68 7.61 10.28
C THR A 149 15.93 8.41 10.66
N ASP A 150 16.55 8.12 11.81
CA ASP A 150 17.84 8.68 12.24
C ASP A 150 19.07 7.96 11.61
N GLY A 151 18.88 6.93 10.78
CA GLY A 151 19.93 6.14 10.15
C GLY A 151 20.55 6.78 8.90
N PRO A 152 21.74 6.34 8.47
CA PRO A 152 22.36 6.79 7.21
C PRO A 152 21.72 6.17 5.96
N ASP A 153 20.84 5.19 6.15
CA ASP A 153 20.23 4.40 5.09
C ASP A 153 18.86 4.99 4.70
N GLU A 154 18.40 4.74 3.47
CA GLU A 154 17.04 5.12 3.08
C GLU A 154 16.00 4.38 3.95
N PRO A 155 14.88 5.04 4.29
CA PRO A 155 13.86 4.47 5.15
C PRO A 155 13.31 3.17 4.54
N PRO A 156 13.34 2.03 5.25
CA PRO A 156 12.77 0.78 4.76
C PRO A 156 11.31 0.89 4.33
N LEU A 157 10.95 0.00 3.41
CA LEU A 157 9.56 -0.30 3.10
C LEU A 157 9.14 -1.51 3.93
N PHE A 158 7.90 -1.56 4.38
CA PHE A 158 7.30 -2.72 5.03
C PHE A 158 6.23 -3.34 4.13
N LEU A 159 6.25 -4.66 4.00
CA LEU A 159 5.17 -5.44 3.44
C LEU A 159 4.36 -6.07 4.57
N VAL A 160 3.11 -5.66 4.69
CA VAL A 160 2.19 -6.07 5.74
C VAL A 160 1.12 -6.99 5.17
N ASP A 161 0.96 -8.18 5.76
CA ASP A 161 -0.17 -9.06 5.43
C ASP A 161 -1.37 -8.68 6.29
N LEU A 162 -2.32 -7.98 5.68
CA LEU A 162 -3.52 -7.50 6.34
C LEU A 162 -4.66 -8.50 6.17
N GLN A 163 -5.24 -8.91 7.29
CA GLN A 163 -6.47 -9.69 7.33
C GLN A 163 -7.64 -8.73 7.59
N ARG A 164 -8.54 -8.56 6.63
CA ARG A 164 -9.69 -7.65 6.81
C ARG A 164 -10.54 -8.05 8.01
N ALA A 165 -10.93 -7.06 8.81
CA ALA A 165 -11.93 -7.25 9.86
C ALA A 165 -13.33 -7.30 9.21
N GLU A 166 -14.16 -8.27 9.62
CA GLU A 166 -15.59 -8.21 9.29
C GLU A 166 -16.19 -7.08 10.14
N VAL A 167 -16.81 -6.10 9.48
CA VAL A 167 -17.54 -4.99 10.10
C VAL A 167 -19.03 -5.33 10.09
#